data_AF-A0A8I3A2A2-F1
#
_entry.id   AF-A0A8I3A2A2-F1
#
_cell.length_a   1.000
_cell.length_b   1.000
_cell.length_c   1.000
_cell.angle_alpha   90.00
_cell.angle_beta   90.00
_cell.angle_gamma   90.00
#
_symmetry.space_group_name_H-M   'P 1'
#
loop_
_entity.id
_entity.type
_entity.pdbx_description
1 polymer ?
#
loop_
_entity_poly.entity_id
_entity_poly.type
_entity_poly.pdbx_seq_one_letter_code
_entity_poly.pdbx_strand_id
1 'polypeptide(L)'
;MTRSSFLAKLALGLFSGAQAQSAAFTDPDTGIVYQQVTRRAYTFGIALPETPGTDLIGRISVQGASGWGGVSLGGRMANSLMVIAWPNGDDIVASLRHSTGYASPGLYAGDATLKTIAAGTSFDGATFTFTFLCEGCIQTDGTTFAAGASTADIGYGLAGASVSAPTKPASPLTFHSGGFGIFGVDLAAAQSSQFATWAALADETGGPPGGGGGETPNPGNNTVPISNSTYDYIVVGGGPAGLVASQRLTETGRSVLLIERGRASTASTGGNRLVPWNQSLTYYDVPGLFSNLPFATLGEGYCTDTAAVAGCVLSGGGSVNGMAFIHPPTWDFDDEWPEGWTWDDVAPAAARLYARNPGTTTPSRVGSSTHQIYIQSLPKSYYSPLL
;
A
#
# COMPACT_ATOMS: atom_id res chain seq x y z
N MET A 1 -15.41 21.83 -52.77
CA MET A 1 -15.69 22.30 -51.40
C MET A 1 -15.00 21.37 -50.42
N THR A 2 -13.76 21.72 -50.08
CA THR A 2 -12.86 21.02 -49.17
C THR A 2 -13.22 21.40 -47.73
N ARG A 3 -13.69 20.43 -46.93
CA ARG A 3 -13.87 20.63 -45.49
C ARG A 3 -12.71 19.99 -44.75
N SER A 4 -11.85 20.87 -44.22
CA SER A 4 -10.74 20.56 -43.32
C SER A 4 -11.18 19.71 -42.13
N SER A 5 -10.63 18.50 -42.05
CA SER A 5 -10.50 17.74 -40.82
C SER A 5 -9.31 18.27 -40.02
N PHE A 6 -9.58 19.09 -39.01
CA PHE A 6 -8.61 19.42 -37.96
C PHE A 6 -8.35 18.14 -37.15
N LEU A 7 -7.30 17.40 -37.52
CA LEU A 7 -6.70 16.41 -36.64
C LEU A 7 -6.08 17.16 -35.46
N ALA A 8 -6.70 17.01 -34.29
CA ALA A 8 -6.07 17.31 -33.02
C ALA A 8 -4.88 16.37 -32.83
N LYS A 9 -3.68 16.87 -33.17
CA LYS A 9 -2.42 16.34 -32.66
C LYS A 9 -2.38 16.64 -31.17
N LEU A 10 -2.98 15.77 -30.35
CA LEU A 10 -2.64 15.74 -28.93
C LEU A 10 -1.24 15.12 -28.84
N ALA A 11 -0.25 16.01 -28.71
CA ALA A 11 1.12 15.63 -28.52
C ALA A 11 1.22 14.67 -27.32
N LEU A 12 1.72 13.47 -27.60
CA LEU A 12 2.26 12.54 -26.61
C LEU A 12 3.52 13.20 -26.03
N GLY A 13 3.34 14.11 -25.09
CA GLY A 13 4.40 14.81 -24.40
C GLY A 13 4.17 14.66 -22.91
N LEU A 14 4.88 13.72 -22.29
CA LEU A 14 5.38 13.75 -20.91
C LEU A 14 6.23 12.48 -20.68
N PHE A 15 7.29 12.34 -21.46
CA PHE A 15 8.55 11.78 -20.93
C PHE A 15 9.58 12.89 -21.01
N SER A 16 9.35 13.93 -20.21
CA SER A 16 10.42 14.84 -19.83
C SER A 16 11.39 14.02 -18.99
N GLY A 17 12.62 13.83 -19.45
CA GLY A 17 13.67 13.27 -18.58
C GLY A 17 13.64 14.02 -17.25
N ALA A 18 13.57 13.28 -16.14
CA ALA A 18 13.52 13.87 -14.82
C ALA A 18 14.76 14.74 -14.64
N GLN A 19 14.57 16.07 -14.57
CA GLN A 19 15.60 16.89 -13.93
C GLN A 19 15.69 16.42 -12.49
N ALA A 20 16.91 16.21 -11.99
CA ALA A 20 17.11 15.84 -10.60
C ALA A 20 16.43 16.86 -9.67
N GLN A 21 15.62 16.36 -8.74
CA GLN A 21 14.83 17.17 -7.82
C GLN A 21 15.51 17.27 -6.44
N SER A 22 16.72 16.72 -6.32
CA SER A 22 17.48 16.66 -5.08
C SER A 22 18.29 17.93 -4.84
N ALA A 23 18.54 18.21 -3.57
CA ALA A 23 19.45 19.26 -3.12
C ALA A 23 20.45 18.69 -2.11
N ALA A 24 21.64 19.29 -2.08
CA ALA A 24 22.65 18.94 -1.09
C ALA A 24 22.15 19.25 0.33
N PHE A 25 22.37 18.33 1.26
CA PHE A 25 22.07 18.49 2.68
C PHE A 25 23.22 17.90 3.50
N THR A 26 23.78 18.69 4.42
CA THR A 26 24.75 18.20 5.39
C THR A 26 24.04 17.91 6.69
N ASP A 27 24.10 16.65 7.13
CA ASP A 27 23.54 16.23 8.40
C ASP A 27 24.41 16.74 9.56
N PRO A 28 23.88 17.58 10.47
CA PRO A 28 24.69 18.19 11.53
C PRO A 28 25.25 17.19 12.54
N ASP A 29 24.58 16.04 12.72
CA ASP A 29 24.95 15.06 13.74
C ASP A 29 26.08 14.14 13.28
N THR A 30 26.10 13.80 11.98
CA THR A 30 27.09 12.88 11.39
C THR A 30 28.13 13.57 10.51
N GLY A 31 27.84 14.79 10.03
CA GLY A 31 28.64 15.48 9.02
C GLY A 31 28.51 14.89 7.60
N ILE A 32 27.62 13.93 7.38
CA ILE A 32 27.41 13.29 6.06
C ILE A 32 26.71 14.28 5.12
N VAL A 33 27.20 14.36 3.89
CA VAL A 33 26.57 15.17 2.84
C VAL A 33 25.76 14.27 1.92
N TYR A 34 24.46 14.53 1.83
CA TYR A 34 23.50 13.79 1.02
C TYR A 34 23.03 14.63 -0.18
N GLN A 35 22.61 13.94 -1.24
CA GLN A 35 21.58 14.48 -2.13
C GLN A 35 20.21 14.06 -1.62
N GLN A 36 19.37 15.03 -1.28
CA GLN A 36 18.14 14.80 -0.54
C GLN A 36 16.91 15.34 -1.28
N VAL A 37 15.80 14.60 -1.19
CA VAL A 37 14.49 15.01 -1.68
C VAL A 37 13.48 14.94 -0.54
N THR A 38 12.68 16.00 -0.37
CA THR A 38 11.55 16.04 0.56
C THR A 38 10.22 16.02 -0.21
N ARG A 39 9.31 15.15 0.20
CA ARG A 39 7.94 15.03 -0.31
C ARG A 39 6.99 14.90 0.88
N ARG A 40 6.16 15.92 1.09
CA ARG A 40 5.22 15.97 2.23
C ARG A 40 6.00 15.79 3.55
N ALA A 41 5.59 14.83 4.36
CA ALA A 41 6.18 14.44 5.64
C ALA A 41 7.37 13.47 5.50
N TYR A 42 7.80 13.14 4.28
CA TYR A 42 8.87 12.18 4.03
C TYR A 42 10.08 12.86 3.37
N THR A 43 11.27 12.44 3.79
CA THR A 43 12.54 12.91 3.26
C THR A 43 13.48 11.73 3.07
N PHE A 44 14.12 11.64 1.90
CA PHE A 44 15.16 10.66 1.62
C PHE A 44 16.43 11.35 1.14
N GLY A 45 17.55 11.02 1.76
CA GLY A 45 18.91 11.42 1.36
C GLY A 45 19.74 10.20 0.95
N ILE A 46 20.60 10.38 -0.06
CA ILE A 46 21.57 9.37 -0.51
C ILE A 46 22.97 9.98 -0.62
N ALA A 47 23.97 9.22 -0.21
CA ALA A 47 25.39 9.48 -0.45
C ALA A 47 26.04 8.21 -1.04
N LEU A 48 26.95 8.41 -2.00
CA LEU A 48 27.61 7.36 -2.77
C LEU A 48 29.14 7.50 -2.68
N PRO A 49 29.89 6.41 -2.87
CA PRO A 49 31.33 6.49 -3.06
C PRO A 49 31.68 7.34 -4.30
N GLU A 50 32.84 7.98 -4.30
CA GLU A 50 33.37 8.73 -5.45
C GLU A 50 33.41 7.89 -6.73
N THR A 51 33.66 6.58 -6.60
CA THR A 51 33.43 5.60 -7.66
C THR A 51 32.34 4.64 -7.20
N PRO A 52 31.08 4.82 -7.62
CA PRO A 52 29.98 3.98 -7.16
C PRO A 52 30.21 2.50 -7.44
N GLY A 53 30.12 1.70 -6.37
CA GLY A 53 30.14 0.25 -6.41
C GLY A 53 28.76 -0.30 -6.08
N THR A 54 28.73 -1.21 -5.10
CA THR A 54 27.50 -1.85 -4.62
C THR A 54 26.88 -1.14 -3.42
N ASP A 55 27.58 -0.19 -2.81
CA ASP A 55 27.24 0.31 -1.49
C ASP A 55 26.70 1.75 -1.55
N LEU A 56 25.81 2.08 -0.63
CA LEU A 56 25.29 3.44 -0.45
C LEU A 56 25.08 3.75 1.04
N ILE A 57 25.07 5.04 1.38
CA ILE A 57 24.57 5.52 2.66
C ILE A 57 23.25 6.22 2.39
N GLY A 58 22.22 5.84 3.16
CA GLY A 58 20.88 6.38 3.04
C GLY A 58 20.42 7.03 4.34
N ARG A 59 19.51 8.00 4.19
CA ARG A 59 18.83 8.67 5.30
C ARG A 59 17.33 8.73 5.01
N ILE A 60 16.51 8.10 5.83
CA ILE A 60 15.04 8.20 5.80
C ILE A 60 14.59 9.06 6.97
N SER A 61 13.84 10.12 6.73
CA SER A 61 13.25 10.96 7.78
C SER A 61 11.76 11.10 7.53
N VAL A 62 10.93 10.80 8.53
CA VAL A 62 9.46 10.83 8.42
C VAL A 62 8.85 11.55 9.60
N GLN A 63 8.02 12.55 9.30
CA GLN A 63 7.15 13.22 10.27
C GLN A 63 5.85 12.42 10.44
N GLY A 64 5.57 11.96 11.65
CA GLY A 64 4.45 11.09 11.99
C GLY A 64 4.87 9.97 12.93
N ALA A 65 4.64 10.19 14.23
CA ALA A 65 5.18 9.42 15.35
C ALA A 65 4.95 7.90 15.33
N SER A 66 3.87 7.44 14.71
CA SER A 66 3.40 6.06 14.80
C SER A 66 3.64 5.24 13.54
N GLY A 67 4.10 5.86 12.46
CA GLY A 67 4.09 5.30 11.12
C GLY A 67 5.29 4.44 10.75
N TRP A 68 5.33 4.02 9.48
CA TRP A 68 6.54 3.49 8.85
C TRP A 68 6.87 4.30 7.58
N GLY A 69 8.15 4.32 7.21
CA GLY A 69 8.68 4.97 6.02
C GLY A 69 9.57 4.02 5.24
N GLY A 70 9.57 4.15 3.92
CA GLY A 70 10.33 3.27 3.06
C GLY A 70 10.78 3.94 1.77
N VAL A 71 11.93 3.47 1.27
CA VAL A 71 12.50 3.83 -0.02
C VAL A 71 12.54 2.60 -0.93
N SER A 72 12.20 2.77 -2.20
CA SER A 72 12.44 1.80 -3.26
C SER A 72 13.58 2.28 -4.15
N LEU A 73 14.66 1.50 -4.18
CA LEU A 73 15.87 1.85 -4.92
C LEU A 73 15.72 1.67 -6.44
N GLY A 74 14.71 0.92 -6.88
CA GLY A 74 14.34 0.72 -8.29
C GLY A 74 13.19 1.64 -8.77
N GLY A 75 12.79 2.63 -7.96
CA GLY A 75 11.71 3.55 -8.29
C GLY A 75 10.31 2.97 -8.03
N ARG A 76 9.94 1.91 -8.75
CA ARG A 76 8.65 1.22 -8.58
C ARG A 76 8.65 0.32 -7.34
N MET A 77 7.48 -0.05 -6.82
CA MET A 77 7.36 -0.99 -5.69
C MET A 77 7.70 -2.43 -6.09
N ALA A 78 7.15 -2.90 -7.22
CA ALA A 78 7.33 -4.27 -7.68
C ALA A 78 8.72 -4.48 -8.31
N ASN A 79 9.34 -5.61 -7.99
CA ASN A 79 10.67 -6.03 -8.43
C ASN A 79 11.76 -5.01 -8.10
N SER A 80 11.72 -4.44 -6.90
CA SER A 80 12.72 -3.49 -6.42
C SER A 80 13.20 -3.86 -5.02
N LEU A 81 14.48 -3.63 -4.75
CA LEU A 81 15.02 -3.67 -3.40
C LEU A 81 14.58 -2.41 -2.64
N MET A 82 14.09 -2.61 -1.43
CA MET A 82 13.55 -1.55 -0.58
C MET A 82 14.20 -1.55 0.80
N VAL A 83 14.35 -0.37 1.37
CA VAL A 83 14.70 -0.19 2.79
C VAL A 83 13.47 0.37 3.50
N ILE A 84 13.00 -0.31 4.53
CA ILE A 84 11.83 0.08 5.33
C ILE A 84 12.25 0.28 6.77
N ALA A 85 11.77 1.35 7.41
CA ALA A 85 12.06 1.67 8.81
C ALA A 85 10.84 2.25 9.54
N TRP A 86 10.79 2.05 10.86
CA TRP A 86 9.78 2.64 11.75
C TRP A 86 10.31 2.75 13.20
N PRO A 87 9.78 3.66 14.02
CA PRO A 87 10.13 3.76 15.42
C PRO A 87 9.48 2.65 16.25
N ASN A 88 10.18 2.19 17.29
CA ASN A 88 9.70 1.25 18.30
C ASN A 88 10.27 1.63 19.66
N GLY A 89 9.51 2.40 20.44
CA GLY A 89 10.06 3.09 21.61
C GLY A 89 11.06 4.15 21.16
N ASP A 90 12.23 4.18 21.78
CA ASP A 90 13.32 5.10 21.42
C ASP A 90 14.20 4.55 20.27
N ASP A 91 14.00 3.29 19.88
CA ASP A 91 14.77 2.62 18.83
C ASP A 91 14.10 2.73 17.45
N ILE A 92 14.90 2.55 16.40
CA ILE A 92 14.39 2.38 15.03
C ILE A 92 14.58 0.93 14.59
N VAL A 93 13.50 0.29 14.14
CA VAL A 93 13.54 -1.02 13.51
C VAL A 93 13.52 -0.84 12.00
N ALA A 94 14.43 -1.52 11.30
CA ALA A 94 14.56 -1.43 9.86
C ALA A 94 14.84 -2.79 9.21
N SER A 95 14.55 -2.91 7.91
CA SER A 95 14.76 -4.13 7.13
C SER A 95 14.94 -3.86 5.65
N LEU A 96 15.71 -4.74 5.00
CA LEU A 96 15.72 -4.88 3.54
C LEU A 96 14.52 -5.72 3.11
N ARG A 97 13.79 -5.25 2.11
CA ARG A 97 12.56 -5.88 1.62
C ARG A 97 12.56 -5.99 0.10
N HIS A 98 11.83 -6.98 -0.40
CA HIS A 98 11.59 -7.16 -1.83
C HIS A 98 10.18 -7.71 -2.05
N SER A 99 9.55 -7.31 -3.16
CA SER A 99 8.25 -7.83 -3.59
C SER A 99 8.28 -8.05 -5.09
N THR A 100 7.71 -9.15 -5.57
CA THR A 100 7.54 -9.42 -7.01
C THR A 100 6.32 -8.72 -7.61
N GLY A 101 5.48 -8.08 -6.78
CA GLY A 101 4.25 -7.41 -7.18
C GLY A 101 3.76 -6.37 -6.17
N TYR A 102 2.46 -6.03 -6.22
CA TYR A 102 1.81 -5.07 -5.32
C TYR A 102 1.21 -5.77 -4.09
N ALA A 103 2.06 -6.48 -3.35
CA ALA A 103 1.75 -7.17 -2.10
C ALA A 103 2.76 -6.76 -1.01
N SER A 104 2.55 -7.19 0.25
CA SER A 104 3.44 -6.79 1.36
C SER A 104 4.84 -7.30 1.09
N PRO A 105 5.85 -6.41 0.97
CA PRO A 105 7.21 -6.85 0.71
C PRO A 105 7.73 -7.78 1.81
N GLY A 106 8.16 -8.98 1.41
CA GLY A 106 8.86 -9.91 2.29
C GLY A 106 10.27 -9.42 2.60
N LEU A 107 10.95 -10.07 3.54
CA LEU A 107 12.38 -9.85 3.74
C LEU A 107 13.15 -10.11 2.44
N TYR A 108 14.13 -9.27 2.15
CA TYR A 108 15.05 -9.52 1.05
C TYR A 108 15.90 -10.75 1.37
N ALA A 109 16.04 -11.64 0.38
CA ALA A 109 16.73 -12.92 0.52
C ALA A 109 18.16 -12.92 -0.06
N GLY A 110 18.61 -11.81 -0.65
CA GLY A 110 19.97 -11.68 -1.17
C GLY A 110 20.99 -11.27 -0.10
N ASP A 111 22.24 -11.10 -0.53
CA ASP A 111 23.40 -10.92 0.35
C ASP A 111 23.61 -9.47 0.83
N ALA A 112 22.75 -8.53 0.40
CA ALA A 112 22.84 -7.14 0.82
C ALA A 112 22.56 -7.00 2.32
N THR A 113 23.29 -6.11 2.99
CA THR A 113 23.18 -5.88 4.43
C THR A 113 22.81 -4.43 4.73
N LEU A 114 22.20 -4.23 5.89
CA LEU A 114 21.81 -2.93 6.41
C LEU A 114 22.45 -2.72 7.77
N LYS A 115 23.28 -1.69 7.90
CA LYS A 115 23.93 -1.31 9.16
C LYS A 115 23.49 0.08 9.58
N THR A 116 23.13 0.24 10.85
CA THR A 116 22.66 1.53 11.39
C THR A 116 23.85 2.45 11.69
N ILE A 117 23.75 3.71 11.28
CA ILE A 117 24.64 4.78 11.75
C ILE A 117 23.92 5.46 12.91
N ALA A 118 24.30 5.11 14.14
CA ALA A 118 23.54 5.51 15.34
C ALA A 118 23.53 7.04 15.54
N ALA A 119 24.65 7.72 15.25
CA ALA A 119 24.76 9.16 15.39
C ALA A 119 23.76 9.95 14.52
N GLY A 120 23.32 9.39 13.39
CA GLY A 120 22.31 10.01 12.50
C GLY A 120 20.92 9.41 12.65
N THR A 121 20.68 8.58 13.68
CA THR A 121 19.42 7.87 13.89
C THR A 121 18.76 8.37 15.17
N SER A 122 17.50 8.78 15.09
CA SER A 122 16.80 9.42 16.20
C SER A 122 15.28 9.31 16.08
N PHE A 123 14.59 9.40 17.21
CA PHE A 123 13.15 9.58 17.28
C PHE A 123 12.81 10.54 18.42
N ASP A 124 12.11 11.64 18.10
CA ASP A 124 11.75 12.68 19.08
C ASP A 124 10.29 12.59 19.54
N GLY A 125 9.60 11.50 19.22
CA GLY A 125 8.16 11.33 19.46
C GLY A 125 7.25 11.95 18.39
N ALA A 126 7.80 12.67 17.41
CA ALA A 126 7.06 13.25 16.28
C ALA A 126 7.68 12.90 14.92
N THR A 127 9.00 12.90 14.83
CA THR A 127 9.79 12.62 13.63
C THR A 127 10.79 11.54 13.96
N PHE A 128 10.87 10.51 13.12
CA PHE A 128 11.99 9.58 13.17
C PHE A 128 12.95 9.82 12.00
N THR A 129 14.24 9.72 12.27
CA THR A 129 15.31 9.67 11.29
C THR A 129 16.04 8.35 11.42
N PHE A 130 16.25 7.67 10.29
CA PHE A 130 17.03 6.46 10.18
C PHE A 130 18.17 6.68 9.19
N THR A 131 19.40 6.64 9.68
CA THR A 131 20.60 6.75 8.86
C THR A 131 21.32 5.42 8.82
N PHE A 132 21.70 4.97 7.63
CA PHE A 132 22.19 3.62 7.42
C PHE A 132 23.24 3.52 6.32
N LEU A 133 24.17 2.58 6.50
CA LEU A 133 24.98 2.02 5.43
C LEU A 133 24.26 0.79 4.87
N CYS A 134 24.15 0.72 3.55
CA CYS A 134 23.55 -0.38 2.81
C CYS A 134 24.64 -1.02 1.95
N GLU A 135 25.26 -2.09 2.44
CA GLU A 135 26.33 -2.78 1.72
C GLU A 135 25.70 -3.78 0.74
N GLY A 136 26.21 -3.83 -0.48
CA GLY A 136 25.66 -4.73 -1.49
C GLY A 136 24.29 -4.32 -2.04
N CYS A 137 23.76 -3.13 -1.73
CA CYS A 137 22.38 -2.76 -2.09
C CYS A 137 22.20 -2.25 -3.53
N ILE A 138 23.26 -1.82 -4.22
CA ILE A 138 23.19 -1.44 -5.63
C ILE A 138 23.39 -2.70 -6.48
N GLN A 139 22.29 -3.20 -7.03
CA GLN A 139 22.20 -4.47 -7.74
C GLN A 139 22.36 -4.30 -9.26
N THR A 140 22.75 -5.39 -9.92
CA THR A 140 22.87 -5.46 -11.39
C THR A 140 21.67 -6.14 -12.07
N ASP A 141 20.75 -6.70 -11.27
CA ASP A 141 19.57 -7.45 -11.73
C ASP A 141 18.35 -6.55 -12.07
N GLY A 142 18.52 -5.22 -11.95
CA GLY A 142 17.47 -4.23 -12.19
C GLY A 142 16.51 -4.01 -11.03
N THR A 143 16.78 -4.59 -9.85
CA THR A 143 16.01 -4.30 -8.62
C THR A 143 16.35 -2.95 -7.99
N THR A 144 17.44 -2.31 -8.44
CA THR A 144 17.83 -0.95 -8.05
C THR A 144 18.25 -0.12 -9.27
N PHE A 145 18.54 1.16 -9.03
CA PHE A 145 19.31 1.96 -9.97
C PHE A 145 20.67 1.33 -10.27
N ALA A 146 21.23 1.65 -11.44
CA ALA A 146 22.54 1.17 -11.86
C ALA A 146 23.67 2.02 -11.25
N ALA A 147 24.76 1.40 -10.80
CA ALA A 147 25.88 2.09 -10.16
C ALA A 147 26.46 3.25 -10.99
N GLY A 148 26.52 3.10 -12.32
CA GLY A 148 27.03 4.14 -13.22
C GLY A 148 26.03 5.23 -13.65
N ALA A 149 24.80 5.21 -13.12
CA ALA A 149 23.79 6.20 -13.50
C ALA A 149 24.09 7.57 -12.87
N SER A 150 23.93 8.65 -13.66
CA SER A 150 24.06 10.02 -13.16
C SER A 150 22.83 10.51 -12.43
N THR A 151 21.65 9.96 -12.74
CA THR A 151 20.39 10.20 -12.04
C THR A 151 19.65 8.89 -11.83
N ALA A 152 18.77 8.85 -10.84
CA ALA A 152 17.89 7.71 -10.61
C ALA A 152 16.49 8.15 -10.19
N ASP A 153 15.51 7.39 -10.64
CA ASP A 153 14.14 7.44 -10.13
C ASP A 153 14.05 6.59 -8.86
N ILE A 154 13.74 7.23 -7.73
CA ILE A 154 13.65 6.60 -6.42
C ILE A 154 12.20 6.67 -5.94
N GLY A 155 11.70 5.53 -5.45
CA GLY A 155 10.36 5.42 -4.91
C GLY A 155 10.34 5.73 -3.43
N TYR A 156 9.24 6.27 -2.93
CA TYR A 156 8.98 6.36 -1.49
C TYR A 156 7.58 5.91 -1.14
N GLY A 157 7.42 5.47 0.10
CA GLY A 157 6.13 5.19 0.73
C GLY A 157 6.20 5.53 2.22
N LEU A 158 5.12 6.10 2.76
CA LEU A 158 4.94 6.26 4.20
C LEU A 158 3.51 5.92 4.60
N ALA A 159 3.33 5.31 5.77
CA ALA A 159 2.02 5.11 6.38
C ALA A 159 1.96 5.85 7.72
N GLY A 160 0.79 6.38 8.08
CA GLY A 160 0.57 6.93 9.43
C GLY A 160 0.32 5.86 10.49
N ALA A 161 -0.13 4.68 10.07
CA ALA A 161 -0.44 3.56 10.94
C ALA A 161 0.81 2.73 11.30
N SER A 162 0.91 2.31 12.56
CA SER A 162 1.97 1.41 13.02
C SER A 162 1.86 0.04 12.37
N VAL A 163 3.01 -0.60 12.22
CA VAL A 163 3.08 -2.00 11.84
C VAL A 163 2.52 -2.89 12.96
N SER A 164 2.01 -4.08 12.61
CA SER A 164 1.34 -4.97 13.57
C SER A 164 2.28 -5.63 14.57
N ALA A 165 3.56 -5.81 14.24
CA ALA A 165 4.58 -6.37 15.12
C ALA A 165 5.83 -5.46 15.13
N PRO A 166 5.81 -4.32 15.85
CA PRO A 166 6.83 -3.27 15.73
C PRO A 166 8.23 -3.69 16.17
N THR A 167 8.37 -4.77 16.93
CA THR A 167 9.66 -5.34 17.34
C THR A 167 10.26 -6.31 16.31
N LYS A 168 9.53 -6.65 15.24
CA LYS A 168 9.95 -7.65 14.26
C LYS A 168 10.28 -6.98 12.93
N PRO A 169 11.56 -7.02 12.47
CA PRO A 169 11.94 -6.49 11.16
C PRO A 169 11.16 -7.09 9.99
N ALA A 170 10.53 -8.26 10.16
CA ALA A 170 9.68 -8.94 9.17
C ALA A 170 8.19 -8.54 9.23
N SER A 171 7.78 -7.64 10.13
CA SER A 171 6.37 -7.27 10.32
C SER A 171 5.68 -6.96 8.99
N PRO A 172 4.43 -7.42 8.78
CA PRO A 172 3.62 -6.98 7.65
C PRO A 172 3.50 -5.47 7.64
N LEU A 173 3.59 -4.90 6.44
CA LEU A 173 3.42 -3.48 6.19
C LEU A 173 1.98 -3.22 5.76
N THR A 174 1.36 -2.24 6.39
CA THR A 174 0.09 -1.65 5.97
C THR A 174 0.28 -0.90 4.65
N PHE A 175 -0.81 -0.60 3.93
CA PHE A 175 -0.71 0.30 2.77
C PHE A 175 -0.14 1.67 3.19
N HIS A 176 0.78 2.23 2.38
CA HIS A 176 1.42 3.53 2.60
C HIS A 176 0.45 4.72 2.41
N SER A 177 -0.52 4.83 3.32
CA SER A 177 -1.59 5.82 3.30
C SER A 177 -1.15 7.24 3.65
N GLY A 178 0.06 7.45 4.17
CA GLY A 178 0.61 8.78 4.41
C GLY A 178 1.16 9.43 3.14
N GLY A 179 1.46 8.63 2.12
CA GLY A 179 1.90 9.10 0.81
C GLY A 179 2.82 8.09 0.11
N PHE A 180 2.95 8.25 -1.19
CA PHE A 180 3.88 7.47 -2.00
C PHE A 180 4.11 8.18 -3.33
N GLY A 181 5.15 7.78 -4.05
CA GLY A 181 5.45 8.29 -5.37
C GLY A 181 6.88 8.01 -5.77
N ILE A 182 7.29 8.60 -6.89
CA ILE A 182 8.64 8.50 -7.45
C ILE A 182 9.20 9.92 -7.59
N PHE A 183 10.48 10.10 -7.33
CA PHE A 183 11.21 11.34 -7.58
C PHE A 183 12.60 11.06 -8.16
N GLY A 184 13.12 12.01 -8.93
CA GLY A 184 14.47 11.94 -9.48
C GLY A 184 15.52 12.46 -8.50
N VAL A 185 16.63 11.74 -8.37
CA VAL A 185 17.79 12.11 -7.55
C VAL A 185 19.03 12.28 -8.45
N ASP A 186 19.84 13.30 -8.17
CA ASP A 186 21.17 13.49 -8.78
C ASP A 186 22.18 12.54 -8.10
N LEU A 187 22.49 11.42 -8.73
CA LEU A 187 23.44 10.46 -8.17
C LEU A 187 24.87 10.93 -8.37
N ALA A 188 25.17 11.67 -9.44
CA ALA A 188 26.50 12.24 -9.66
C ALA A 188 26.87 13.23 -8.55
N ALA A 189 25.92 14.08 -8.14
CA ALA A 189 26.12 15.02 -7.04
C ALA A 189 26.07 14.37 -5.64
N ALA A 190 25.74 13.08 -5.55
CA ALA A 190 25.74 12.30 -4.30
C ALA A 190 27.07 11.60 -4.04
N GLN A 191 27.98 11.57 -5.02
CA GLN A 191 29.30 10.93 -4.92
C GLN A 191 30.26 11.74 -4.03
N SER A 192 31.00 11.05 -3.17
CA SER A 192 31.97 11.69 -2.28
C SER A 192 33.19 10.82 -1.99
N SER A 193 34.36 11.46 -1.94
CA SER A 193 35.60 10.84 -1.44
C SER A 193 35.56 10.54 0.06
N GLN A 194 34.64 11.18 0.80
CA GLN A 194 34.46 10.98 2.24
C GLN A 194 33.60 9.77 2.57
N PHE A 195 33.05 9.08 1.57
CA PHE A 195 32.11 7.97 1.77
C PHE A 195 32.65 6.89 2.72
N ALA A 196 33.91 6.47 2.56
CA ALA A 196 34.51 5.43 3.40
C ALA A 196 34.60 5.87 4.87
N THR A 197 34.92 7.15 5.12
CA THR A 197 34.92 7.73 6.46
C THR A 197 33.53 7.72 7.08
N TRP A 198 32.51 8.05 6.31
CA TRP A 198 31.12 8.04 6.77
C TRP A 198 30.58 6.62 6.98
N ALA A 199 30.96 5.67 6.13
CA ALA A 199 30.57 4.27 6.23
C ALA A 199 31.09 3.63 7.52
N ALA A 200 32.31 4.00 7.95
CA ALA A 200 32.90 3.51 9.20
C ALA A 200 32.09 3.88 10.46
N LEU A 201 31.27 4.95 10.42
CA LEU A 201 30.37 5.32 11.53
C LEU A 201 29.33 4.21 11.83
N ALA A 202 29.03 3.35 10.86
CA ALA A 202 28.13 2.22 11.06
C ALA A 202 28.75 1.13 11.96
N ASP A 203 30.07 0.95 11.92
CA ASP A 203 30.79 -0.07 12.69
C ASP A 203 31.14 0.39 14.13
N GLU A 204 31.13 1.70 14.39
CA GLU A 204 31.52 2.27 15.70
C GLU A 204 30.43 2.15 16.78
N THR A 205 29.16 2.03 16.38
CA THR A 205 28.01 2.10 17.33
C THR A 205 26.79 1.27 16.92
N GLY A 206 26.73 0.73 15.71
CA GLY A 206 25.55 0.07 15.15
C GLY A 206 25.69 -1.46 15.11
N GLY A 207 25.02 -2.16 16.03
CA GLY A 207 24.65 -3.55 15.76
C GLY A 207 23.69 -3.62 14.55
N PRO A 208 23.46 -4.81 13.96
CA PRO A 208 22.41 -4.97 12.96
C PRO A 208 21.08 -4.42 13.53
N PRO A 209 20.24 -3.73 12.74
CA PRO A 209 18.95 -3.24 13.22
C PRO A 209 18.18 -4.39 13.87
N GLY A 210 17.80 -4.19 15.14
CA GLY A 210 17.39 -5.21 16.11
C GLY A 210 16.95 -6.57 15.55
N GLY A 211 17.89 -7.51 15.47
CA GLY A 211 17.64 -8.91 15.17
C GLY A 211 17.13 -9.67 16.40
N GLY A 212 15.93 -9.36 16.88
CA GLY A 212 15.30 -10.04 18.01
C GLY A 212 14.70 -11.40 17.62
N GLY A 213 15.56 -12.40 17.43
CA GLY A 213 15.19 -13.82 17.54
C GLY A 213 14.77 -14.13 18.98
N GLY A 214 13.55 -14.63 19.16
CA GLY A 214 12.97 -14.90 20.47
C GLY A 214 11.45 -14.79 20.44
N GLU A 215 10.82 -15.81 20.99
CA GLU A 215 9.43 -16.26 20.81
C GLU A 215 8.33 -15.24 21.16
N THR A 216 7.14 -15.56 20.65
CA THR A 216 5.83 -14.93 20.84
C THR A 216 5.58 -14.35 22.23
N PRO A 217 4.88 -13.22 22.31
CA PRO A 217 3.44 -13.34 22.55
C PRO A 217 2.60 -12.36 21.73
N ASN A 218 1.52 -12.86 21.15
CA ASN A 218 0.32 -12.07 20.89
C ASN A 218 -0.89 -12.94 21.32
N PRO A 219 -2.04 -12.39 21.74
CA PRO A 219 -2.35 -11.00 22.07
C PRO A 219 -2.90 -10.85 23.51
N GLY A 220 -3.23 -9.60 23.86
CA GLY A 220 -3.88 -9.23 25.10
C GLY A 220 -5.03 -10.14 25.53
N ASN A 221 -5.24 -10.15 26.85
CA ASN A 221 -6.29 -10.85 27.55
C ASN A 221 -7.68 -10.35 27.12
N ASN A 222 -8.12 -10.76 25.93
CA ASN A 222 -9.52 -10.67 25.54
C ASN A 222 -10.20 -11.89 26.15
N THR A 223 -10.88 -11.70 27.29
CA THR A 223 -11.95 -12.59 27.70
C THR A 223 -13.04 -12.52 26.64
N VAL A 224 -12.91 -13.35 25.60
CA VAL A 224 -13.96 -13.57 24.62
C VAL A 224 -15.11 -14.24 25.36
N PRO A 225 -16.34 -13.69 25.34
CA PRO A 225 -17.50 -14.42 25.83
C PRO A 225 -17.62 -15.69 25.00
N ILE A 226 -17.35 -16.84 25.62
CA ILE A 226 -17.55 -18.13 24.96
C ILE A 226 -19.06 -18.35 24.94
N SER A 227 -19.68 -18.02 23.80
CA SER A 227 -21.05 -18.43 23.54
C SER A 227 -21.04 -19.92 23.23
N ASN A 228 -21.69 -20.76 24.05
CA ASN A 228 -21.83 -22.19 23.79
C ASN A 228 -22.90 -22.48 22.71
N SER A 229 -23.06 -21.56 21.76
CA SER A 229 -24.04 -21.65 20.69
C SER A 229 -23.43 -22.32 19.46
N THR A 230 -24.13 -23.30 18.92
CA THR A 230 -23.80 -23.93 17.64
C THR A 230 -24.57 -23.25 16.51
N TYR A 231 -23.97 -23.22 15.32
CA TYR A 231 -24.59 -22.72 14.10
C TYR A 231 -24.45 -23.77 12.99
N ASP A 232 -25.43 -23.86 12.10
CA ASP A 232 -25.38 -24.76 10.94
C ASP A 232 -24.28 -24.34 9.96
N TYR A 233 -24.05 -23.02 9.85
CA TYR A 233 -22.96 -22.46 9.07
C TYR A 233 -22.24 -21.34 9.81
N ILE A 234 -20.92 -21.30 9.61
CA ILE A 234 -20.09 -20.16 9.97
C ILE A 234 -19.50 -19.60 8.68
N VAL A 235 -19.79 -18.34 8.39
CA VAL A 235 -19.24 -17.59 7.26
C VAL A 235 -18.17 -16.64 7.80
N VAL A 236 -16.97 -16.73 7.25
CA VAL A 236 -15.82 -15.91 7.66
C VAL A 236 -15.60 -14.81 6.62
N GLY A 237 -15.85 -13.56 7.02
CA GLY A 237 -15.73 -12.36 6.20
C GLY A 237 -17.07 -11.89 5.65
N GLY A 238 -17.48 -10.69 6.00
CA GLY A 238 -18.62 -9.94 5.47
C GLY A 238 -18.30 -9.15 4.22
N GLY A 239 -17.62 -9.77 3.25
CA GLY A 239 -17.40 -9.20 1.91
C GLY A 239 -18.54 -9.49 0.92
N PRO A 240 -18.40 -9.16 -0.38
CA PRO A 240 -19.43 -9.38 -1.38
C PRO A 240 -19.94 -10.83 -1.43
N ALA A 241 -19.03 -11.81 -1.45
CA ALA A 241 -19.38 -13.23 -1.43
C ALA A 241 -19.98 -13.65 -0.08
N GLY A 242 -19.35 -13.27 1.04
CA GLY A 242 -19.77 -13.71 2.37
C GLY A 242 -21.15 -13.18 2.79
N LEU A 243 -21.48 -11.94 2.45
CA LEU A 243 -22.81 -11.37 2.71
C LEU A 243 -23.89 -12.06 1.87
N VAL A 244 -23.62 -12.29 0.58
CA VAL A 244 -24.56 -12.99 -0.31
C VAL A 244 -24.76 -14.44 0.14
N ALA A 245 -23.67 -15.16 0.44
CA ALA A 245 -23.74 -16.54 0.92
C ALA A 245 -24.52 -16.63 2.24
N SER A 246 -24.21 -15.76 3.21
CA SER A 246 -24.91 -15.76 4.51
C SER A 246 -26.41 -15.55 4.36
N GLN A 247 -26.81 -14.61 3.51
CA GLN A 247 -28.21 -14.36 3.19
C GLN A 247 -28.87 -15.61 2.60
N ARG A 248 -28.24 -16.24 1.59
CA ARG A 248 -28.80 -17.44 0.93
C ARG A 248 -28.89 -18.64 1.86
N LEU A 249 -27.90 -18.85 2.73
CA LEU A 249 -27.93 -19.92 3.73
C LEU A 249 -29.06 -19.68 4.75
N THR A 250 -29.24 -18.43 5.19
CA THR A 250 -30.32 -18.03 6.12
C THR A 250 -31.71 -18.24 5.49
N GLU A 251 -31.89 -17.97 4.20
CA GLU A 251 -33.14 -18.22 3.46
C GLU A 251 -33.56 -19.71 3.46
N THR A 252 -32.64 -20.64 3.78
CA THR A 252 -32.96 -22.06 3.94
C THR A 252 -33.47 -22.44 5.33
N GLY A 253 -33.64 -21.48 6.23
CA GLY A 253 -34.08 -21.70 7.62
C GLY A 253 -32.97 -22.16 8.57
N ARG A 254 -31.72 -22.14 8.12
CA ARG A 254 -30.55 -22.55 8.89
C ARG A 254 -29.95 -21.41 9.69
N SER A 255 -29.36 -21.73 10.82
CA SER A 255 -28.64 -20.79 11.69
C SER A 255 -27.27 -20.46 11.09
N VAL A 256 -26.99 -19.17 10.91
CA VAL A 256 -25.75 -18.68 10.28
C VAL A 256 -25.06 -17.68 11.19
N LEU A 257 -23.79 -17.91 11.48
CA LEU A 257 -22.90 -16.94 12.11
C LEU A 257 -22.00 -16.32 11.04
N LEU A 258 -22.04 -15.00 10.89
CA LEU A 258 -21.08 -14.25 10.08
C LEU A 258 -20.04 -13.59 11.00
N ILE A 259 -18.77 -13.92 10.81
CA ILE A 259 -17.64 -13.34 11.54
C ILE A 259 -16.94 -12.35 10.61
N GLU A 260 -16.91 -11.07 10.96
CA GLU A 260 -16.15 -10.04 10.25
C GLU A 260 -15.02 -9.52 11.16
N ARG A 261 -13.81 -9.41 10.62
CA ARG A 261 -12.65 -8.88 11.35
C ARG A 261 -12.72 -7.36 11.47
N GLY A 262 -13.20 -6.73 10.41
CA GLY A 262 -13.33 -5.30 10.27
C GLY A 262 -14.47 -4.69 11.09
N ARG A 263 -14.48 -3.37 11.14
CA ARG A 263 -15.53 -2.59 11.80
C ARG A 263 -16.75 -2.43 10.89
N ALA A 264 -17.85 -1.91 11.43
CA ALA A 264 -18.95 -1.43 10.59
C ALA A 264 -18.47 -0.34 9.62
N SER A 265 -18.93 -0.39 8.36
CA SER A 265 -18.54 0.55 7.31
C SER A 265 -19.50 1.73 7.22
N THR A 266 -20.66 1.52 6.62
CA THR A 266 -21.70 2.52 6.36
C THR A 266 -22.43 2.94 7.63
N ALA A 267 -23.04 4.13 7.64
CA ALA A 267 -23.87 4.57 8.77
C ALA A 267 -25.02 3.58 9.06
N SER A 268 -25.60 2.99 8.02
CA SER A 268 -26.69 1.99 8.12
C SER A 268 -26.28 0.70 8.82
N THR A 269 -24.98 0.38 8.84
CA THR A 269 -24.42 -0.79 9.53
C THR A 269 -23.82 -0.44 10.89
N GLY A 270 -23.96 0.82 11.33
CA GLY A 270 -23.39 1.31 12.59
C GLY A 270 -21.97 1.89 12.47
N GLY A 271 -21.50 2.17 11.25
CA GLY A 271 -20.22 2.81 11.01
C GLY A 271 -20.18 4.25 11.54
N ASN A 272 -19.03 4.66 12.07
CA ASN A 272 -18.85 5.96 12.72
C ASN A 272 -17.67 6.78 12.19
N ARG A 273 -17.06 6.37 11.07
CA ARG A 273 -16.02 7.15 10.37
C ARG A 273 -16.69 8.22 9.51
N LEU A 274 -17.25 9.22 10.17
CA LEU A 274 -18.08 10.27 9.59
C LEU A 274 -17.29 11.24 8.72
N VAL A 275 -17.92 11.78 7.68
CA VAL A 275 -17.35 12.90 6.90
C VAL A 275 -17.47 14.21 7.71
N PRO A 276 -16.51 15.15 7.60
CA PRO A 276 -16.48 16.33 8.48
C PRO A 276 -17.65 17.30 8.23
N TRP A 277 -18.33 17.22 7.10
CA TRP A 277 -19.47 18.08 6.74
C TRP A 277 -20.83 17.43 6.99
N ASN A 278 -20.91 16.18 7.47
CA ASN A 278 -22.19 15.50 7.70
C ASN A 278 -22.08 14.44 8.81
N GLN A 279 -22.92 14.54 9.84
CA GLN A 279 -22.90 13.65 11.00
C GLN A 279 -23.70 12.35 10.83
N SER A 280 -24.37 12.16 9.70
CA SER A 280 -25.20 10.99 9.39
C SER A 280 -24.62 10.12 8.26
N LEU A 281 -23.49 10.53 7.67
CA LEU A 281 -22.83 9.82 6.58
C LEU A 281 -21.38 9.50 6.96
N THR A 282 -20.97 8.27 6.69
CA THR A 282 -19.57 7.86 6.74
C THR A 282 -18.87 8.15 5.42
N TYR A 283 -17.54 8.07 5.41
CA TYR A 283 -16.79 8.11 4.16
C TYR A 283 -17.21 7.01 3.16
N TYR A 284 -17.71 5.87 3.65
CA TYR A 284 -18.16 4.74 2.82
C TYR A 284 -19.55 4.96 2.20
N ASP A 285 -20.33 5.92 2.71
CA ASP A 285 -21.66 6.24 2.20
C ASP A 285 -21.62 7.22 1.00
N VAL A 286 -20.46 7.84 0.72
CA VAL A 286 -20.33 8.89 -0.30
C VAL A 286 -19.49 8.36 -1.48
N PRO A 287 -20.12 7.96 -2.60
CA PRO A 287 -19.41 7.33 -3.72
C PRO A 287 -18.25 8.16 -4.27
N GLY A 288 -18.39 9.48 -4.31
CA GLY A 288 -17.34 10.39 -4.81
C GLY A 288 -16.06 10.43 -3.98
N LEU A 289 -16.03 9.81 -2.79
CA LEU A 289 -14.85 9.76 -1.93
C LEU A 289 -14.04 8.47 -2.08
N PHE A 290 -14.48 7.50 -2.89
CA PHE A 290 -13.85 6.17 -2.97
C PHE A 290 -12.33 6.23 -3.20
N SER A 291 -11.87 7.12 -4.08
CA SER A 291 -10.45 7.29 -4.41
C SER A 291 -9.63 7.92 -3.28
N ASN A 292 -10.30 8.59 -2.34
CA ASN A 292 -9.68 9.24 -1.19
C ASN A 292 -9.81 8.39 0.09
N LEU A 293 -10.54 7.26 0.07
CA LEU A 293 -10.74 6.41 1.25
C LEU A 293 -9.45 5.98 1.96
N PRO A 294 -8.36 5.58 1.27
CA PRO A 294 -7.11 5.19 1.96
C PRO A 294 -6.53 6.31 2.83
N PHE A 295 -6.61 7.55 2.35
CA PHE A 295 -6.07 8.73 3.02
C PHE A 295 -7.04 9.26 4.08
N ALA A 296 -8.31 9.39 3.72
CA ALA A 296 -9.35 9.98 4.57
C ALA A 296 -9.69 9.12 5.80
N THR A 297 -9.51 7.81 5.69
CA THR A 297 -9.67 6.87 6.81
C THR A 297 -8.36 6.56 7.52
N LEU A 298 -7.24 7.17 7.11
CA LEU A 298 -5.88 6.87 7.63
C LEU A 298 -5.53 5.37 7.58
N GLY A 299 -6.14 4.61 6.66
CA GLY A 299 -5.97 3.17 6.56
C GLY A 299 -6.83 2.32 7.50
N GLU A 300 -7.68 2.90 8.37
CA GLU A 300 -8.49 2.15 9.36
C GLU A 300 -9.46 1.12 8.73
N GLY A 301 -9.87 1.33 7.47
CA GLY A 301 -10.73 0.40 6.72
C GLY A 301 -10.00 -0.68 5.94
N TYR A 302 -8.67 -0.74 6.03
CA TYR A 302 -7.83 -1.59 5.18
C TYR A 302 -7.10 -2.64 6.01
N CYS A 303 -6.87 -3.79 5.40
CA CYS A 303 -6.16 -4.89 6.05
C CYS A 303 -4.70 -4.53 6.28
N THR A 304 -4.16 -4.91 7.43
CA THR A 304 -2.81 -4.56 7.89
C THR A 304 -1.80 -5.70 7.75
N ASP A 305 -2.29 -6.87 7.38
CA ASP A 305 -1.58 -8.15 7.21
C ASP A 305 -1.41 -8.53 5.73
N THR A 306 -1.75 -7.61 4.82
CA THR A 306 -1.46 -7.68 3.39
C THR A 306 -1.11 -6.27 2.91
N ALA A 307 -0.22 -6.14 1.93
CA ALA A 307 -0.03 -4.85 1.26
C ALA A 307 -0.70 -4.77 -0.11
N ALA A 308 -1.48 -5.78 -0.48
CA ALA A 308 -2.53 -5.53 -1.44
C ALA A 308 -3.58 -4.61 -0.80
N VAL A 309 -4.24 -3.80 -1.62
CA VAL A 309 -5.34 -2.96 -1.14
C VAL A 309 -6.56 -3.85 -0.90
N ALA A 310 -6.76 -4.25 0.36
CA ALA A 310 -7.89 -5.06 0.79
C ALA A 310 -8.67 -4.33 1.89
N GLY A 311 -10.00 -4.31 1.77
CA GLY A 311 -10.89 -3.74 2.78
C GLY A 311 -11.04 -4.70 3.96
N CYS A 312 -10.69 -4.24 5.16
CA CYS A 312 -10.96 -4.90 6.44
C CYS A 312 -12.00 -4.10 7.23
N VAL A 313 -13.19 -4.03 6.64
CA VAL A 313 -14.38 -3.34 7.13
C VAL A 313 -15.58 -4.15 6.62
N LEU A 314 -16.76 -4.04 7.23
CA LEU A 314 -17.96 -4.70 6.74
C LEU A 314 -18.25 -4.31 5.27
N SER A 315 -18.64 -5.27 4.43
CA SER A 315 -18.63 -5.24 2.95
C SER A 315 -17.25 -5.42 2.28
N GLY A 316 -16.15 -5.40 3.04
CA GLY A 316 -14.79 -5.66 2.58
C GLY A 316 -14.41 -4.78 1.39
N GLY A 317 -13.92 -5.42 0.31
CA GLY A 317 -13.64 -4.76 -0.97
C GLY A 317 -14.83 -3.97 -1.54
N GLY A 318 -16.06 -4.41 -1.26
CA GLY A 318 -17.29 -3.72 -1.67
C GLY A 318 -17.61 -2.45 -0.89
N SER A 319 -16.81 -2.07 0.13
CA SER A 319 -16.90 -0.73 0.75
C SER A 319 -15.76 0.18 0.35
N VAL A 320 -14.66 -0.35 -0.20
CA VAL A 320 -13.44 0.42 -0.51
C VAL A 320 -13.15 0.55 -2.01
N ASN A 321 -13.99 -0.03 -2.87
CA ASN A 321 -13.86 0.07 -4.33
C ASN A 321 -14.69 1.22 -4.92
N GLY A 322 -14.59 1.40 -6.24
CA GLY A 322 -15.37 2.41 -6.97
C GLY A 322 -16.85 2.05 -7.19
N MET A 323 -17.34 0.97 -6.58
CA MET A 323 -18.73 0.53 -6.69
C MET A 323 -19.19 0.40 -8.15
N ALA A 324 -18.33 -0.12 -9.02
CA ALA A 324 -18.71 -0.50 -10.37
C ALA A 324 -19.47 -1.84 -10.31
N PHE A 325 -20.63 -1.88 -10.98
CA PHE A 325 -21.49 -3.04 -11.12
C PHE A 325 -21.65 -3.36 -12.59
N ILE A 326 -21.00 -4.43 -13.01
CA ILE A 326 -20.96 -4.85 -14.40
C ILE A 326 -21.64 -6.21 -14.45
N HIS A 327 -22.58 -6.38 -15.37
CA HIS A 327 -23.08 -7.71 -15.68
C HIS A 327 -21.99 -8.44 -16.45
N PRO A 328 -21.40 -9.51 -15.89
CA PRO A 328 -20.37 -10.26 -16.59
C PRO A 328 -20.90 -10.76 -17.94
N PRO A 329 -20.09 -10.68 -19.00
CA PRO A 329 -20.37 -11.40 -20.23
C PRO A 329 -20.35 -12.91 -19.99
N THR A 330 -21.06 -13.67 -20.81
CA THR A 330 -21.20 -15.13 -20.62
C THR A 330 -19.86 -15.86 -20.72
N TRP A 331 -18.96 -15.41 -21.59
CA TRP A 331 -17.65 -16.02 -21.83
C TRP A 331 -16.75 -16.03 -20.58
N ASP A 332 -16.94 -15.10 -19.62
CA ASP A 332 -16.20 -15.13 -18.34
C ASP A 332 -16.50 -16.41 -17.54
N PHE A 333 -17.63 -17.07 -17.81
CA PHE A 333 -18.02 -18.35 -17.22
C PHE A 333 -17.76 -19.52 -18.18
N ASP A 334 -18.08 -19.34 -19.46
CA ASP A 334 -17.99 -20.44 -20.43
C ASP A 334 -16.54 -20.86 -20.72
N ASP A 335 -15.58 -19.91 -20.71
CA ASP A 335 -14.19 -20.18 -21.09
C ASP A 335 -13.28 -20.50 -19.88
N GLU A 336 -13.59 -19.95 -18.71
CA GLU A 336 -12.67 -19.91 -17.55
C GLU A 336 -13.10 -20.80 -16.37
N TRP A 337 -14.34 -21.30 -16.35
CA TRP A 337 -14.88 -22.09 -15.23
C TRP A 337 -15.10 -23.56 -15.57
N PRO A 338 -14.99 -24.47 -14.58
CA PRO A 338 -15.21 -25.90 -14.79
C PRO A 338 -16.70 -26.21 -15.07
N GLU A 339 -16.94 -27.45 -15.51
CA GLU A 339 -18.29 -28.00 -15.69
C GLU A 339 -19.19 -27.74 -14.46
N GLY A 340 -20.43 -27.33 -14.71
CA GLY A 340 -21.40 -26.93 -13.68
C GLY A 340 -21.31 -25.45 -13.26
N TRP A 341 -20.43 -24.67 -13.89
CA TRP A 341 -20.29 -23.22 -13.70
C TRP A 341 -20.31 -22.43 -15.01
N THR A 342 -20.82 -23.02 -16.09
CA THR A 342 -21.05 -22.30 -17.36
C THR A 342 -22.06 -21.18 -17.16
N TRP A 343 -22.19 -20.26 -18.11
CA TRP A 343 -23.19 -19.19 -18.00
C TRP A 343 -24.59 -19.74 -17.78
N ASP A 344 -24.97 -20.81 -18.48
CA ASP A 344 -26.30 -21.42 -18.33
C ASP A 344 -26.54 -21.94 -16.91
N ASP A 345 -25.50 -22.43 -16.23
CA ASP A 345 -25.58 -22.88 -14.84
C ASP A 345 -25.76 -21.70 -13.86
N VAL A 346 -25.05 -20.59 -14.09
CA VAL A 346 -25.04 -19.44 -13.17
C VAL A 346 -26.09 -18.38 -13.48
N ALA A 347 -26.65 -18.34 -14.69
CA ALA A 347 -27.61 -17.34 -15.13
C ALA A 347 -28.82 -17.20 -14.18
N PRO A 348 -29.40 -18.28 -13.63
CA PRO A 348 -30.47 -18.15 -12.64
C PRO A 348 -30.02 -17.44 -11.36
N ALA A 349 -28.77 -17.65 -10.91
CA ALA A 349 -28.21 -16.96 -9.76
C ALA A 349 -27.92 -15.49 -10.06
N ALA A 350 -27.38 -15.20 -11.24
CA ALA A 350 -27.14 -13.85 -11.74
C ALA A 350 -28.45 -13.04 -11.80
N ALA A 351 -29.52 -13.61 -12.35
CA ALA A 351 -30.83 -12.97 -12.40
C ALA A 351 -31.36 -12.60 -11.00
N ARG A 352 -31.17 -13.47 -9.99
CA ARG A 352 -31.54 -13.17 -8.59
C ARG A 352 -30.71 -12.03 -8.01
N LEU A 353 -29.43 -11.92 -8.37
CA LEU A 353 -28.57 -10.82 -7.94
C LEU A 353 -29.04 -9.50 -8.57
N TYR A 354 -29.26 -9.48 -9.89
CA TYR A 354 -29.69 -8.29 -10.64
C TYR A 354 -31.08 -7.79 -10.20
N ALA A 355 -31.99 -8.70 -9.84
CA ALA A 355 -33.28 -8.30 -9.30
C ALA A 355 -33.16 -7.59 -7.94
N ARG A 356 -32.18 -7.96 -7.10
CA ARG A 356 -31.93 -7.33 -5.80
C ARG A 356 -31.11 -6.05 -5.93
N ASN A 357 -30.13 -6.04 -6.81
CA ASN A 357 -29.31 -4.88 -7.14
C ASN A 357 -29.32 -4.68 -8.66
N PRO A 358 -30.25 -3.88 -9.18
CA PRO A 358 -30.35 -3.64 -10.62
C PRO A 358 -29.22 -2.75 -11.15
N GLY A 359 -28.44 -2.11 -10.26
CA GLY A 359 -27.48 -1.07 -10.60
C GLY A 359 -28.13 0.19 -11.22
N THR A 360 -27.32 1.19 -11.56
CA THR A 360 -27.75 2.38 -12.29
C THR A 360 -26.62 2.98 -13.12
N THR A 361 -26.91 3.44 -14.34
CA THR A 361 -25.99 4.28 -15.12
C THR A 361 -26.12 5.77 -14.78
N THR A 362 -27.14 6.14 -13.99
CA THR A 362 -27.49 7.52 -13.66
C THR A 362 -27.64 7.65 -12.13
N PRO A 363 -26.53 7.65 -11.37
CA PRO A 363 -26.59 7.80 -9.92
C PRO A 363 -27.24 9.14 -9.56
N SER A 364 -28.15 9.12 -8.59
CA SER A 364 -28.93 10.31 -8.21
C SER A 364 -28.03 11.45 -7.76
N ARG A 365 -28.24 12.66 -8.30
CA ARG A 365 -27.51 13.88 -7.94
C ARG A 365 -27.80 14.36 -6.51
N VAL A 366 -28.93 13.92 -5.96
CA VAL A 366 -29.38 14.15 -4.59
C VAL A 366 -29.44 12.77 -3.95
N GLY A 367 -28.67 12.52 -2.90
CA GLY A 367 -28.58 11.21 -2.25
C GLY A 367 -29.93 10.74 -1.77
N SER A 368 -30.66 10.00 -2.60
CA SER A 368 -31.76 9.17 -2.13
C SER A 368 -31.13 7.95 -1.45
N SER A 369 -31.74 7.48 -0.36
CA SER A 369 -31.26 6.36 0.48
C SER A 369 -31.17 5.00 -0.23
N THR A 370 -31.50 4.94 -1.52
CA THR A 370 -31.26 3.74 -2.33
C THR A 370 -29.78 3.72 -2.73
N HIS A 371 -29.05 2.76 -2.18
CA HIS A 371 -27.64 2.49 -2.48
C HIS A 371 -27.55 1.99 -3.94
N GLN A 372 -27.58 2.89 -4.90
CA GLN A 372 -27.53 2.53 -6.32
C GLN A 372 -26.07 2.48 -6.77
N ILE A 373 -25.63 1.28 -7.12
CA ILE A 373 -24.26 0.96 -7.56
C ILE A 373 -24.11 1.34 -9.05
N TYR A 374 -22.97 1.93 -9.43
CA TYR A 374 -22.71 2.47 -10.76
C TYR A 374 -22.56 1.36 -11.81
N ILE A 375 -23.33 1.36 -12.89
CA ILE A 375 -23.12 0.47 -14.03
C ILE A 375 -22.22 1.15 -15.05
N GLN A 376 -21.06 0.56 -15.32
CA GLN A 376 -20.24 0.91 -16.47
C GLN A 376 -20.41 -0.16 -17.54
N SER A 377 -21.04 0.18 -18.67
CA SER A 377 -20.96 -0.65 -19.87
C SER A 377 -19.60 -0.44 -20.52
N LEU A 378 -18.66 -1.36 -20.30
CA LEU A 378 -17.37 -1.30 -20.98
C LEU A 378 -17.49 -1.96 -22.36
N PRO A 379 -17.11 -1.25 -23.45
CA PRO A 379 -17.10 -1.85 -24.80
C PRO A 379 -16.03 -2.94 -24.90
N LYS A 380 -16.24 -3.91 -25.81
CA LYS A 380 -15.32 -5.04 -26.08
C LYS A 380 -13.84 -4.63 -26.23
N SER A 381 -13.57 -3.41 -26.71
CA SER A 381 -12.21 -2.87 -26.89
C SER A 381 -11.44 -2.62 -25.58
N TYR A 382 -12.10 -2.58 -24.41
CA TYR A 382 -11.43 -2.43 -23.13
C TYR A 382 -10.83 -3.73 -22.57
N TYR A 383 -11.25 -4.90 -23.08
CA TYR A 383 -10.80 -6.22 -22.62
C TYR A 383 -9.67 -6.82 -23.47
N SER A 384 -9.24 -6.13 -24.53
CA SER A 384 -8.28 -6.64 -25.50
C SER A 384 -7.04 -5.73 -25.58
N PRO A 385 -6.16 -5.80 -24.55
CA PRO A 385 -4.73 -5.86 -24.88
C PRO A 385 -3.88 -6.69 -23.89
N LEU A 386 -4.38 -7.81 -23.36
CA LEU A 386 -3.57 -8.75 -22.55
C LEU A 386 -3.79 -10.23 -22.95
N LEU A 387 -3.75 -10.50 -24.26
CA LEU A 387 -3.31 -11.79 -24.79
C LEU A 387 -2.06 -11.57 -25.63
#